data_AF-A0A1H4IEJ2-F1
#
_entry.id   AF-A0A1H4IEJ2-F1
#
_cell.length_a   1.000
_cell.length_b   1.000
_cell.length_c   1.000
_cell.angle_alpha   90.00
_cell.angle_beta   90.00
_cell.angle_gamma   90.00
#
_symmetry.space_group_name_H-M   'P 1'
#
loop_
_entity.id
_entity.type
_entity.pdbx_description
1 polymer ?
#
loop_
_entity_poly.entity_id
_entity_poly.type
_entity_poly.pdbx_seq_one_letter_code
_entity_poly.pdbx_strand_id
1 'polypeptide(L)'
;MRRLALLLVVLLTAGCTGSPDTRGPFPAGADLVREAATSFASVRSVHFAAGVNGVLQGFPLRQIEGDATLDDGGRATGTADVQDGDGHTKFPFDVHDDPDSPYRVGAFLGPQGGLKRLLDGVTDAKTEGRENVDDAPALRVGGKVPAAVAHSVLAQVDADLTVKVWVADDGGPRRFVRLWVQIPPAGDHLSPVMIELSLTRQRP
;
A
#
# COMPACT_ATOMS: atom_id res chain seq x y z
N MET A 1 43.44 -34.55 26.92
CA MET A 1 41.98 -34.80 26.76
C MET A 1 41.44 -33.80 25.74
N ARG A 2 41.00 -34.34 24.61
CA ARG A 2 40.46 -33.63 23.43
C ARG A 2 39.10 -33.05 23.82
N ARG A 3 38.88 -31.73 23.75
CA ARG A 3 37.53 -31.15 23.88
C ARG A 3 37.26 -30.24 22.69
N LEU A 4 36.20 -30.62 21.99
CA LEU A 4 35.66 -30.13 20.74
C LEU A 4 35.52 -28.60 20.69
N ALA A 5 35.95 -28.03 19.57
CA ALA A 5 35.48 -26.75 19.08
C ALA A 5 34.02 -26.89 18.64
N LEU A 6 33.13 -26.03 19.15
CA LEU A 6 31.79 -25.84 18.64
C LEU A 6 31.71 -24.42 18.05
N LEU A 7 31.96 -24.32 16.75
CA LEU A 7 31.76 -23.08 15.98
C LEU A 7 30.27 -22.95 15.69
N LEU A 8 29.59 -22.09 16.43
CA LEU A 8 28.21 -21.69 16.18
C LEU A 8 28.21 -20.60 15.11
N VAL A 9 28.05 -20.99 13.84
CA VAL A 9 27.86 -20.05 12.73
C VAL A 9 26.41 -19.60 12.73
N VAL A 10 26.16 -18.42 13.31
CA VAL A 10 24.87 -17.73 13.21
C VAL A 10 24.81 -17.07 11.83
N LEU A 11 24.09 -17.69 10.89
CA LEU A 11 23.69 -17.04 9.63
C LEU A 11 22.59 -16.02 9.93
N LEU A 12 23.00 -14.77 10.13
CA LEU A 12 22.10 -13.63 10.08
C LEU A 12 21.67 -13.44 8.61
N THR A 13 20.52 -14.00 8.23
CA THR A 13 19.80 -13.52 7.04
C THR A 13 19.17 -12.17 7.40
N ALA A 14 20.00 -11.13 7.42
CA ALA A 14 19.47 -9.77 7.29
C ALA A 14 18.76 -9.74 5.93
N GLY A 15 17.44 -9.63 5.96
CA GLY A 15 16.61 -9.39 4.78
C GLY A 15 16.96 -8.02 4.20
N CYS A 16 18.07 -7.94 3.49
CA CYS A 16 18.37 -6.83 2.64
C CYS A 16 17.32 -6.85 1.53
N THR A 17 16.34 -5.95 1.63
CA THR A 17 15.60 -5.46 0.47
C THR A 17 16.63 -5.15 -0.61
N GLY A 18 16.75 -6.03 -1.61
CA GLY A 18 17.72 -5.89 -2.68
C GLY A 18 17.44 -4.62 -3.46
N SER A 19 18.49 -3.89 -3.85
CA SER A 19 18.33 -2.75 -4.75
C SER A 19 17.55 -3.17 -6.00
N PRO A 20 16.61 -2.34 -6.49
CA PRO A 20 15.82 -2.68 -7.67
C PRO A 20 16.70 -3.04 -8.87
N ASP A 21 16.37 -4.13 -9.56
CA ASP A 21 16.96 -4.42 -10.86
C ASP A 21 16.36 -3.47 -11.91
N THR A 22 17.17 -2.51 -12.35
CA THR A 22 16.79 -1.48 -13.31
C THR A 22 17.20 -1.84 -14.75
N ARG A 23 17.73 -3.05 -14.97
CA ARG A 23 18.19 -3.52 -16.28
C ARG A 23 16.99 -4.03 -17.10
N GLY A 24 16.31 -3.09 -17.74
CA GLY A 24 15.21 -3.33 -18.70
C GLY A 24 15.68 -3.40 -20.14
N PRO A 25 14.86 -3.98 -21.03
CA PRO A 25 13.56 -3.41 -21.35
C PRO A 25 12.46 -3.81 -20.37
N PHE A 26 11.60 -2.86 -20.04
CA PHE A 26 10.44 -3.07 -19.16
C PHE A 26 9.14 -2.89 -19.95
N PRO A 27 8.04 -3.55 -19.54
CA PRO A 27 6.71 -3.23 -20.03
C PRO A 27 6.38 -1.75 -19.75
N ALA A 28 5.48 -1.18 -20.54
CA ALA A 28 5.01 0.19 -20.31
C ALA A 28 4.32 0.29 -18.94
N GLY A 29 4.69 1.29 -18.14
CA GLY A 29 4.15 1.45 -16.79
C GLY A 29 2.63 1.65 -16.78
N ALA A 30 2.11 2.38 -17.77
CA ALA A 30 0.68 2.60 -17.95
C ALA A 30 -0.10 1.29 -18.16
N ASP A 31 0.47 0.32 -18.86
CA ASP A 31 -0.17 -0.98 -19.08
C ASP A 31 -0.18 -1.81 -17.79
N LEU A 32 0.93 -1.83 -17.07
CA LEU A 32 1.03 -2.53 -15.78
C LEU A 32 0.03 -2.00 -14.75
N VAL A 33 -0.11 -0.69 -14.61
CA VAL A 33 -1.06 -0.09 -13.67
C VAL A 33 -2.51 -0.37 -14.08
N ARG A 34 -2.83 -0.33 -15.38
CA ARG A 34 -4.17 -0.65 -15.89
C ARG A 34 -4.54 -2.12 -15.68
N GLU A 35 -3.61 -3.03 -15.94
CA GLU A 35 -3.80 -4.46 -15.67
C GLU A 35 -3.97 -4.72 -14.16
N ALA A 36 -3.20 -4.01 -13.32
CA ALA A 36 -3.34 -4.04 -11.87
C ALA A 36 -4.73 -3.54 -11.40
N ALA A 37 -5.22 -2.43 -11.95
CA ALA A 37 -6.55 -1.90 -11.66
C ALA A 37 -7.66 -2.89 -12.07
N THR A 38 -7.50 -3.53 -13.24
CA THR A 38 -8.45 -4.51 -13.76
C THR A 38 -8.52 -5.75 -12.87
N SER A 39 -7.36 -6.29 -12.48
CA SER A 39 -7.26 -7.42 -11.55
C SER A 39 -7.86 -7.06 -10.19
N PHE A 40 -7.48 -5.89 -9.65
CA PHE A 40 -7.92 -5.43 -8.33
C PHE A 40 -9.43 -5.18 -8.25
N ALA A 41 -10.08 -4.83 -9.36
CA ALA A 41 -11.53 -4.62 -9.41
C ALA A 41 -12.35 -5.86 -8.98
N SER A 42 -11.80 -7.06 -9.16
CA SER A 42 -12.43 -8.30 -8.72
C SER A 42 -12.20 -8.62 -7.24
N VAL A 43 -11.26 -7.96 -6.55
CA VAL A 43 -10.90 -8.31 -5.17
C VAL A 43 -12.05 -7.99 -4.22
N ARG A 44 -12.49 -9.03 -3.51
CA ARG A 44 -13.53 -8.98 -2.48
C ARG A 44 -12.98 -9.07 -1.07
N SER A 45 -11.87 -9.79 -0.86
CA SER A 45 -11.21 -9.84 0.43
C SER A 45 -9.70 -9.66 0.32
N VAL A 46 -9.09 -9.05 1.33
CA VAL A 46 -7.66 -8.72 1.34
C VAL A 46 -7.14 -8.62 2.77
N HIS A 47 -5.88 -8.99 2.97
CA HIS A 47 -5.13 -8.57 4.14
C HIS A 47 -4.34 -7.31 3.79
N PHE A 48 -4.46 -6.28 4.61
CA PHE A 48 -3.84 -5.00 4.40
C PHE A 48 -2.97 -4.61 5.59
N ALA A 49 -1.85 -3.95 5.29
CA ALA A 49 -1.05 -3.24 6.27
C ALA A 49 -0.71 -1.88 5.69
N ALA A 50 -0.99 -0.81 6.42
CA ALA A 50 -0.69 0.55 6.00
C ALA A 50 -0.02 1.36 7.11
N GLY A 51 0.81 2.32 6.71
CA GLY A 51 1.51 3.21 7.63
C GLY A 51 1.60 4.62 7.08
N VAL A 52 1.55 5.60 7.98
CA VAL A 52 1.72 7.02 7.70
C VAL A 52 2.97 7.51 8.42
N ASN A 53 3.89 8.10 7.67
CA ASN A 53 5.07 8.77 8.19
C ASN A 53 4.97 10.27 7.89
N GLY A 54 5.01 11.09 8.94
CA GLY A 54 4.70 12.52 8.89
C GLY A 54 3.34 12.83 9.51
N VAL A 55 2.90 14.08 9.40
CA VAL A 55 1.66 14.58 10.01
C VAL A 55 0.66 14.90 8.91
N LEU A 56 -0.41 14.11 8.81
CA LEU A 56 -1.56 14.39 7.97
C LEU A 56 -2.67 15.02 8.81
N GLN A 57 -3.02 16.28 8.53
CA GLN A 57 -4.01 17.02 9.31
C GLN A 57 -5.37 16.32 9.27
N GLY A 58 -6.00 16.15 10.43
CA GLY A 58 -7.29 15.47 10.55
C GLY A 58 -7.25 13.95 10.32
N PHE A 59 -6.05 13.34 10.31
CA PHE A 59 -5.88 11.90 10.14
C PHE A 59 -4.89 11.34 11.18
N PRO A 60 -5.36 10.90 12.36
CA PRO A 60 -4.50 10.52 13.49
C PRO A 60 -3.89 9.11 13.33
N LEU A 61 -4.12 8.42 12.22
CA LEU A 61 -3.62 7.06 12.03
C LEU A 61 -2.12 7.06 11.75
N ARG A 62 -1.38 6.24 12.51
CA ARG A 62 0.05 5.97 12.28
C ARG A 62 0.26 4.67 11.52
N GLN A 63 -0.40 3.61 11.97
CA GLN A 63 -0.35 2.28 11.34
C GLN A 63 -1.69 1.60 11.46
N ILE A 64 -2.03 0.74 10.49
CA ILE A 64 -3.19 -0.15 10.57
C ILE A 64 -2.83 -1.46 9.91
N GLU A 65 -3.27 -2.57 10.50
CA GLU A 65 -3.11 -3.89 9.91
C GLU A 65 -4.38 -4.70 10.19
N GLY A 66 -4.87 -5.42 9.19
CA GLY A 66 -6.07 -6.20 9.33
C GLY A 66 -6.49 -6.96 8.09
N ASP A 67 -7.61 -7.64 8.21
CA ASP A 67 -8.30 -8.31 7.12
C ASP A 67 -9.59 -7.53 6.81
N ALA A 68 -9.87 -7.34 5.53
CA ALA A 68 -11.09 -6.69 5.04
C ALA A 68 -11.80 -7.60 4.04
N THR A 69 -13.13 -7.63 4.08
CA THR A 69 -13.98 -8.33 3.11
C THR A 69 -15.21 -7.52 2.75
N LEU A 70 -15.65 -7.59 1.49
CA LEU A 70 -16.93 -7.07 0.99
C LEU A 70 -18.10 -8.05 1.21
N ASP A 71 -17.82 -9.25 1.69
CA ASP A 71 -18.85 -10.24 1.97
C ASP A 71 -19.70 -9.83 3.17
N ASP A 72 -20.96 -10.28 3.19
CA ASP A 72 -21.94 -9.99 4.23
C ASP A 72 -22.11 -8.49 4.54
N GLY A 73 -21.92 -7.64 3.53
CA GLY A 73 -22.15 -6.20 3.62
C GLY A 73 -20.93 -5.36 3.98
N GLY A 74 -19.74 -5.96 4.09
CA GLY A 74 -18.50 -5.24 4.36
C GLY A 74 -18.07 -5.33 5.83
N ARG A 75 -16.85 -5.83 6.08
CA ARG A 75 -16.28 -5.95 7.42
C ARG A 75 -14.76 -5.83 7.39
N ALA A 76 -14.19 -5.18 8.40
CA ALA A 76 -12.76 -5.17 8.63
C ALA A 76 -12.43 -5.49 10.11
N THR A 77 -11.40 -6.30 10.31
CA THR A 77 -10.90 -6.67 11.64
C THR A 77 -9.39 -6.52 11.71
N GLY A 78 -8.85 -6.04 12.83
CA GLY A 78 -7.41 -5.85 12.95
C GLY A 78 -6.98 -4.98 14.13
N THR A 79 -5.85 -4.30 13.97
CA THR A 79 -5.33 -3.34 14.95
C THR A 79 -4.95 -2.03 14.26
N ALA A 80 -5.31 -0.91 14.88
CA ALA A 80 -4.91 0.43 14.46
C ALA A 80 -4.03 1.07 15.55
N ASP A 81 -2.93 1.69 15.15
CA ASP A 81 -2.07 2.53 15.97
C ASP A 81 -2.40 4.00 15.67
N VAL A 82 -2.93 4.71 16.67
CA VAL A 82 -3.48 6.06 16.53
C VAL A 82 -2.69 7.03 17.41
N GLN A 83 -2.29 8.15 16.81
CA GLN A 83 -1.66 9.27 17.50
C GLN A 83 -2.65 9.94 18.46
N ASP A 84 -2.22 10.18 19.70
CA ASP A 84 -2.99 10.89 20.73
C ASP A 84 -2.05 11.80 21.54
N GLY A 85 -2.15 13.12 21.32
CA GLY A 85 -1.22 14.11 21.86
C GLY A 85 0.23 13.81 21.44
N ASP A 86 1.13 13.72 22.42
CA ASP A 86 2.55 13.36 22.22
C ASP A 86 2.79 11.84 22.15
N GLY A 87 1.76 11.03 22.40
CA GLY A 87 1.82 9.57 22.45
C GLY A 87 1.04 8.90 21.32
N HIS A 88 0.90 7.58 21.44
CA HIS A 88 0.08 6.80 20.53
C HIS A 88 -0.47 5.57 21.25
N THR A 89 -1.64 5.12 20.82
CA THR A 89 -2.33 3.97 21.42
C THR A 89 -2.75 3.00 20.33
N LYS A 90 -2.58 1.71 20.60
CA LYS A 90 -3.03 0.63 19.73
C LYS A 90 -4.42 0.15 20.15
N PHE A 91 -5.34 0.08 19.20
CA PHE A 91 -6.70 -0.37 19.42
C PHE A 91 -7.02 -1.54 18.49
N PRO A 92 -7.53 -2.66 19.00
CA PRO A 92 -8.16 -3.65 18.14
C PRO A 92 -9.44 -3.06 17.55
N PHE A 93 -9.77 -3.43 16.32
CA PHE A 93 -11.02 -3.06 15.69
C PHE A 93 -11.70 -4.28 15.08
N ASP A 94 -13.02 -4.24 15.10
CA ASP A 94 -13.92 -5.17 14.42
C ASP A 94 -15.14 -4.35 14.00
N VAL A 95 -15.13 -3.93 12.74
CA VAL A 95 -16.08 -2.94 12.21
C VAL A 95 -16.80 -3.51 11.01
N HIS A 96 -18.10 -3.23 10.91
CA HIS A 96 -18.89 -3.47 9.71
C HIS A 96 -19.11 -2.16 8.98
N ASP A 97 -19.36 -2.21 7.68
CA ASP A 97 -19.62 -1.00 6.91
C ASP A 97 -20.88 -0.30 7.40
N ASP A 98 -20.72 0.96 7.79
CA ASP A 98 -21.79 1.88 8.16
C ASP A 98 -21.96 2.91 7.02
N PRO A 99 -23.16 3.06 6.42
CA PRO A 99 -23.39 4.00 5.34
C PRO A 99 -23.00 5.45 5.68
N ASP A 100 -23.05 5.83 6.95
CA ASP A 100 -22.72 7.17 7.44
C ASP A 100 -21.22 7.35 7.71
N SER A 101 -20.43 6.26 7.68
CA SER A 101 -18.98 6.29 7.81
C SER A 101 -18.30 6.48 6.44
N PRO A 102 -17.32 7.40 6.33
CA PRO A 102 -16.46 7.48 5.15
C PRO A 102 -15.44 6.33 5.09
N TYR A 103 -15.13 5.69 6.23
CA TYR A 103 -14.13 4.63 6.33
C TYR A 103 -14.80 3.25 6.32
N ARG A 104 -15.27 2.87 5.13
CA ARG A 104 -15.91 1.59 4.83
C ARG A 104 -15.02 0.74 3.93
N VAL A 105 -15.10 -0.58 4.04
CA VAL A 105 -14.44 -1.51 3.12
C VAL A 105 -14.87 -1.25 1.68
N GLY A 106 -16.18 -1.06 1.45
CA GLY A 106 -16.73 -0.70 0.14
C GLY A 106 -16.23 0.63 -0.44
N ALA A 107 -15.69 1.52 0.40
CA ALA A 107 -15.09 2.77 -0.07
C ALA A 107 -13.70 2.54 -0.68
N PHE A 108 -12.99 1.45 -0.35
CA PHE A 108 -11.63 1.17 -0.81
C PHE A 108 -11.54 -0.01 -1.77
N LEU A 109 -12.32 -1.09 -1.55
CA LEU A 109 -12.29 -2.32 -2.34
C LEU A 109 -13.38 -2.37 -3.41
N GLY A 110 -13.23 -3.30 -4.35
CA GLY A 110 -14.19 -3.56 -5.41
C GLY A 110 -14.07 -2.62 -6.62
N PRO A 111 -14.97 -2.78 -7.61
CA PRO A 111 -14.85 -2.14 -8.92
C PRO A 111 -15.04 -0.62 -8.89
N GLN A 112 -15.61 -0.08 -7.82
CA GLN A 112 -15.79 1.36 -7.59
C GLN A 112 -14.97 1.86 -6.40
N GLY A 113 -14.15 1.00 -5.79
CA GLY A 113 -13.35 1.31 -4.62
C GLY A 113 -12.24 2.31 -4.91
N GLY A 114 -11.92 3.14 -3.91
CA GLY A 114 -10.96 4.22 -4.01
C GLY A 114 -9.55 3.76 -4.42
N LEU A 115 -9.11 2.57 -4.02
CA LEU A 115 -7.80 2.05 -4.43
C LEU A 115 -7.75 1.75 -5.93
N LYS A 116 -8.82 1.23 -6.52
CA LYS A 116 -8.91 1.07 -7.97
C LYS A 116 -8.95 2.44 -8.67
N ARG A 117 -9.76 3.37 -8.16
CA ARG A 117 -9.83 4.74 -8.72
C ARG A 117 -8.46 5.43 -8.71
N LEU A 118 -7.67 5.20 -7.66
CA LEU A 118 -6.30 5.71 -7.57
C LEU A 118 -5.41 5.12 -8.67
N LEU A 119 -5.48 3.81 -8.92
CA LEU A 119 -4.74 3.16 -10.02
C LEU A 119 -5.18 3.69 -11.39
N ASP A 120 -6.49 3.83 -11.63
CA ASP A 120 -7.03 4.38 -12.89
C ASP A 120 -6.58 5.84 -13.13
N GLY A 121 -6.34 6.59 -12.04
CA GLY A 121 -5.92 7.99 -12.08
C GLY A 121 -4.40 8.21 -12.16
N VAL A 122 -3.59 7.15 -12.24
CA VAL A 122 -2.12 7.30 -12.34
C VAL A 122 -1.74 7.85 -13.73
N THR A 123 -1.07 8.99 -13.73
CA THR A 123 -0.46 9.62 -14.92
C THR A 123 1.06 9.47 -14.87
N ASP A 124 1.73 9.76 -16.00
CA ASP A 124 3.19 9.68 -16.13
C ASP A 124 3.79 8.32 -15.73
N ALA A 125 3.01 7.25 -15.87
CA ALA A 125 3.36 5.92 -15.38
C ALA A 125 4.59 5.35 -16.11
N LYS A 126 5.66 5.09 -15.35
CA LYS A 126 6.92 4.56 -15.85
C LYS A 126 7.39 3.40 -14.99
N THR A 127 7.68 2.26 -15.61
CA THR A 127 8.31 1.13 -14.93
C THR A 127 9.75 1.49 -14.59
N GLU A 128 10.09 1.47 -13.30
CA GLU A 128 11.37 1.92 -12.76
C GLU A 128 12.33 0.76 -12.53
N GLY A 129 11.81 -0.43 -12.26
CA GLY A 129 12.63 -1.62 -12.03
C GLY A 129 11.84 -2.79 -11.50
N ARG A 130 12.56 -3.90 -11.27
CA ARG A 130 12.05 -5.13 -10.69
C ARG A 130 12.62 -5.28 -9.28
N GLU A 131 11.79 -5.63 -8.31
CA GLU A 131 12.22 -5.88 -6.94
C GLU A 131 11.28 -6.87 -6.25
N ASN A 132 11.73 -7.46 -5.15
CA ASN A 132 10.89 -8.37 -4.38
C ASN A 132 10.05 -7.58 -3.36
N VAL A 133 8.76 -7.87 -3.32
CA VAL A 133 7.82 -7.43 -2.29
C VAL A 133 7.40 -8.67 -1.51
N ASP A 134 7.78 -8.74 -0.24
CA ASP A 134 7.49 -9.87 0.64
C ASP A 134 7.90 -11.22 0.01
N ASP A 135 9.14 -11.27 -0.48
CA ASP A 135 9.77 -12.39 -1.20
C ASP A 135 9.13 -12.79 -2.55
N ALA A 136 8.14 -12.03 -3.04
CA ALA A 136 7.52 -12.23 -4.35
C ALA A 136 8.02 -11.21 -5.39
N PRO A 137 8.29 -11.61 -6.64
CA PRO A 137 8.75 -10.70 -7.68
C PRO A 137 7.66 -9.68 -8.05
N ALA A 138 8.04 -8.41 -8.12
CA ALA A 138 7.18 -7.31 -8.54
C ALA A 138 7.93 -6.31 -9.43
N LEU A 139 7.16 -5.61 -10.27
CA LEU A 139 7.61 -4.45 -11.04
C LEU A 139 7.15 -3.19 -10.31
N ARG A 140 8.08 -2.29 -10.02
CA ARG A 140 7.78 -0.97 -9.48
C ARG A 140 7.51 0.00 -10.62
N VAL A 141 6.36 0.67 -10.54
CA VAL A 141 5.92 1.69 -11.48
C VAL A 141 5.79 3.01 -10.73
N GLY A 142 6.57 4.02 -11.12
CA GLY A 142 6.44 5.38 -10.63
C GLY A 142 5.40 6.15 -11.45
N GLY A 143 4.73 7.12 -10.84
CA GLY A 143 3.77 7.99 -11.52
C GLY A 143 3.27 9.12 -10.63
N LYS A 144 2.22 9.80 -11.10
CA LYS A 144 1.53 10.87 -10.35
C LYS A 144 0.04 10.60 -10.27
N VAL A 145 -0.61 11.13 -9.25
CA VAL A 145 -2.08 11.12 -9.13
C VAL A 145 -2.55 12.55 -8.90
N PRO A 146 -3.47 13.08 -9.72
CA PRO A 146 -3.99 14.44 -9.53
C PRO A 146 -4.73 14.61 -8.20
N ALA A 147 -4.66 15.81 -7.62
CA ALA A 147 -5.31 16.17 -6.36
C ALA A 147 -6.80 15.79 -6.31
N ALA A 148 -7.55 16.00 -7.40
CA ALA A 148 -8.97 15.66 -7.46
C ALA A 148 -9.23 14.15 -7.30
N VAL A 149 -8.36 13.30 -7.86
CA VAL A 149 -8.45 11.85 -7.69
C VAL A 149 -8.06 11.48 -6.26
N ALA A 150 -6.98 12.06 -5.73
CA ALA A 150 -6.52 11.83 -4.36
C ALA A 150 -7.60 12.17 -3.33
N HIS A 151 -8.20 13.36 -3.44
CA HIS A 151 -9.29 13.84 -2.58
C HIS A 151 -10.51 12.92 -2.63
N SER A 152 -10.82 12.34 -3.79
CA SER A 152 -11.94 11.39 -3.95
C SER A 152 -11.73 10.04 -3.22
N VAL A 153 -10.50 9.74 -2.80
CA VAL A 153 -10.13 8.51 -2.09
C VAL A 153 -9.92 8.80 -0.61
N LEU A 154 -9.19 9.87 -0.28
CA LEU A 154 -8.98 10.35 1.08
C LEU A 154 -9.19 11.86 1.11
N ALA A 155 -10.27 12.31 1.74
CA ALA A 155 -10.70 13.70 1.73
C ALA A 155 -9.69 14.68 2.37
N GLN A 156 -8.75 14.19 3.18
CA GLN A 156 -7.68 14.98 3.79
C GLN A 156 -6.55 15.32 2.80
N VAL A 157 -6.62 14.83 1.56
CA VAL A 157 -5.53 14.92 0.59
C VAL A 157 -5.93 15.82 -0.58
N ASP A 158 -5.52 17.08 -0.52
CA ASP A 158 -5.85 18.13 -1.50
C ASP A 158 -4.69 18.49 -2.45
N ALA A 159 -3.71 17.62 -2.58
CA ALA A 159 -2.49 17.87 -3.36
C ALA A 159 -2.22 16.77 -4.38
N ASP A 160 -1.52 17.12 -5.46
CA ASP A 160 -0.99 16.15 -6.41
C ASP A 160 0.00 15.21 -5.72
N LEU A 161 -0.16 13.92 -5.97
CA LEU A 161 0.64 12.88 -5.34
C LEU A 161 1.75 12.41 -6.28
N THR A 162 2.91 12.10 -5.70
CA THR A 162 3.86 11.19 -6.35
C THR A 162 3.61 9.79 -5.82
N VAL A 163 3.45 8.81 -6.69
CA VAL A 163 3.14 7.44 -6.29
C VAL A 163 4.14 6.45 -6.86
N LYS A 164 4.31 5.33 -6.14
CA LYS A 164 4.93 4.11 -6.65
C LYS A 164 3.96 2.96 -6.42
N VAL A 165 3.69 2.22 -7.48
CA VAL A 165 2.82 1.04 -7.47
C VAL A 165 3.67 -0.18 -7.76
N TRP A 166 3.57 -1.20 -6.92
CA TRP A 166 4.18 -2.50 -7.18
C TRP A 166 3.12 -3.43 -7.74
N VAL A 167 3.45 -3.98 -8.91
CA VAL A 167 2.60 -4.91 -9.65
C VAL A 167 3.28 -6.26 -9.69
N ALA A 168 2.56 -7.33 -9.34
CA ALA A 168 3.11 -8.68 -9.33
C ALA A 168 3.72 -9.08 -10.70
N ASP A 169 4.85 -9.78 -10.65
CA ASP A 169 5.59 -10.28 -11.81
C ASP A 169 5.96 -11.76 -11.62
N ASP A 170 4.99 -12.54 -11.14
CA ASP A 170 5.08 -13.96 -10.80
C ASP A 170 4.54 -14.89 -11.90
N GLY A 171 4.19 -14.34 -13.07
CA GLY A 171 3.58 -15.07 -14.19
C GLY A 171 2.05 -15.25 -14.07
N GLY A 172 1.44 -14.81 -12.97
CA GLY A 172 -0.01 -14.77 -12.78
C GLY A 172 -0.65 -13.45 -13.24
N PRO A 173 -1.90 -13.18 -12.80
CA PRO A 173 -2.53 -11.87 -12.99
C PRO A 173 -1.66 -10.75 -12.41
N ARG A 174 -1.61 -9.60 -13.08
CA ARG A 174 -1.00 -8.38 -12.54
C ARG A 174 -1.76 -7.93 -11.30
N ARG A 175 -1.33 -8.36 -10.12
CA ARG A 175 -1.95 -7.96 -8.85
C ARG A 175 -1.31 -6.67 -8.35
N PHE A 176 -2.13 -5.78 -7.81
CA PHE A 176 -1.69 -4.58 -7.09
C PHE A 176 -1.26 -5.00 -5.68
N VAL A 177 0.04 -5.05 -5.39
CA VAL A 177 0.56 -5.67 -4.15
C VAL A 177 1.10 -4.66 -3.13
N ARG A 178 1.56 -3.50 -3.58
CA ARG A 178 2.02 -2.42 -2.70
C ARG A 178 1.85 -1.06 -3.34
N LEU A 179 1.58 -0.05 -2.53
CA LEU A 179 1.53 1.36 -2.88
C LEU A 179 2.40 2.14 -1.91
N TRP A 180 3.15 3.09 -2.46
CA TRP A 180 3.80 4.14 -1.72
C TRP A 180 3.31 5.48 -2.29
N VAL A 181 2.95 6.41 -1.42
CA VAL A 181 2.42 7.72 -1.77
C VAL A 181 3.24 8.79 -1.08
N GLN A 182 3.62 9.82 -1.84
CA GLN A 182 4.09 11.09 -1.32
C GLN A 182 3.04 12.17 -1.48
N ILE A 183 2.62 12.73 -0.36
CA ILE A 183 1.90 14.00 -0.31
C ILE A 183 2.95 15.09 -0.13
N PRO A 184 3.02 16.08 -1.03
CA PRO A 184 3.96 17.19 -0.88
C PRO A 184 3.67 17.97 0.40
N PRO A 185 4.69 18.62 0.99
CA PRO A 185 4.48 19.41 2.20
C PRO A 185 3.56 20.61 1.92
N ALA A 186 2.73 20.97 2.90
CA ALA A 186 1.82 22.11 2.79
C ALA A 186 2.54 23.48 2.81
N GLY A 187 3.86 23.50 3.05
CA GLY A 187 4.70 24.70 3.02
C GLY A 187 6.20 24.37 3.10
N ASP A 188 7.05 25.35 2.79
CA ASP A 188 8.50 25.19 2.52
C ASP A 188 9.34 24.67 3.69
N HIS A 189 8.78 24.62 4.90
CA HIS A 189 9.45 24.15 6.13
C HIS A 189 8.88 22.84 6.68
N LEU A 190 7.89 22.25 5.99
CA LEU A 190 7.29 21.00 6.40
C LEU A 190 7.90 19.84 5.62
N SER A 191 7.97 18.67 6.25
CA SER A 191 8.33 17.44 5.57
C SER A 191 7.14 16.88 4.80
N PRO A 192 7.36 16.17 3.67
CA PRO A 192 6.29 15.45 2.99
C PRO A 192 5.69 14.38 3.90
N VAL A 193 4.43 14.04 3.66
CA VAL A 193 3.78 12.89 4.31
C VAL A 193 3.92 11.69 3.39
N MET A 194 4.35 10.56 3.96
CA MET A 194 4.49 9.29 3.28
C MET A 194 3.42 8.31 3.73
N ILE A 195 2.75 7.68 2.79
CA ILE A 195 1.82 6.59 3.08
C ILE A 195 2.32 5.35 2.35
N GLU A 196 2.44 4.26 3.08
CA GLU A 196 2.70 2.94 2.54
C GLU A 196 1.51 2.03 2.78
N LEU A 197 1.14 1.23 1.78
CA LEU A 197 0.09 0.22 1.84
C LEU A 197 0.62 -1.06 1.20
N SER A 198 0.54 -2.18 1.91
CA SER A 198 0.79 -3.52 1.40
C SER A 198 -0.50 -4.33 1.38
N LEU A 199 -0.70 -5.10 0.32
CA LEU A 199 -1.91 -5.87 0.06
C LEU A 199 -1.55 -7.33 -0.24
N THR A 200 -1.88 -8.23 0.69
CA THR A 200 -1.63 -9.67 0.55
C THR A 200 -2.93 -10.46 0.68
N ARG A 201 -2.88 -11.77 0.42
CA ARG A 201 -4.03 -12.68 0.53
C ARG A 201 -5.30 -12.19 -0.21
N GLN A 202 -5.13 -11.49 -1.32
CA GLN A 202 -6.23 -10.99 -2.16
C GLN A 202 -7.07 -12.16 -2.72
N ARG A 203 -8.39 -12.10 -2.57
CA ARG A 203 -9.35 -13.06 -3.13
C ARG A 203 -10.46 -12.33 -3.88
N PRO A 204 -10.93 -12.89 -5.02
CA PRO A 204 -12.07 -12.37 -5.75
C PRO A 204 -13.41 -12.73 -5.09
#